data_AF-A0A9E0BKQ8-F1
#
_entry.id   AF-A0A9E0BKQ8-F1
#
_cell.length_a   1.000
_cell.length_b   1.000
_cell.length_c   1.000
_cell.angle_alpha   90.00
_cell.angle_beta   90.00
_cell.angle_gamma   90.00
#
_symmetry.space_group_name_H-M   'P 1'
#
loop_
_entity.id
_entity.type
_entity.pdbx_description
1 polymer ?
#
loop_
_entity_poly.entity_id
_entity_poly.type
_entity_poly.pdbx_seq_one_letter_code
_entity_poly.pdbx_strand_id
1 'polypeptide(L)'
;TYINAVHPLPRAQGGHAFDGYMLQIYFGSGTAITAPAAPAVNPAAPGARPLPRGQNLIRDDLDVPAMIVNTELEAISCQTVRQPDTDRFRTWEAAALTHVSYQAQLTRNEKFQRDFGRAPEPPSEQMNRIYLQPFYDAALHHLARWVNGGAPPPSQPLIDFTAEGKPVRDEDGIATGGVRLPQAAAPVAMNSSAPVTNDFSGRLRGSNQPFTPARLAELYGDEAGYLARFKAAAAQAVEAGVMMPRDVEPAVAEAAREYRRALEMGARAPASAAE
;
A
#
# COMPACT_ATOMS: atom_id res chain seq x y z
N THR A 1 13.93 -10.62 -9.89
CA THR A 1 15.10 -11.38 -10.38
C THR A 1 14.76 -12.84 -10.60
N TYR A 2 14.44 -13.62 -9.55
CA TYR A 2 14.12 -15.04 -9.70
C TYR A 2 13.05 -15.31 -10.78
N ILE A 3 11.92 -14.60 -10.73
CA ILE A 3 10.79 -14.77 -11.66
C ILE A 3 11.22 -14.63 -13.13
N ASN A 4 12.03 -13.62 -13.46
CA ASN A 4 12.40 -13.37 -14.86
C ASN A 4 13.62 -14.17 -15.32
N ALA A 5 14.58 -14.43 -14.44
CA ALA A 5 15.88 -14.98 -14.82
C ALA A 5 16.07 -16.46 -14.47
N VAL A 6 15.42 -16.94 -13.39
CA VAL A 6 15.66 -18.27 -12.82
C VAL A 6 14.48 -19.21 -13.04
N HIS A 7 13.25 -18.74 -12.83
CA HIS A 7 12.05 -19.55 -13.05
C HIS A 7 11.99 -20.26 -14.41
N PRO A 8 12.30 -19.62 -15.56
CA PRO A 8 12.23 -20.29 -16.87
C PRO A 8 13.34 -21.32 -17.13
N LEU A 9 14.30 -21.47 -16.21
CA LEU A 9 15.33 -22.50 -16.34
C LEU A 9 14.73 -23.88 -16.05
N PRO A 10 15.34 -24.98 -16.54
CA PRO A 10 14.94 -26.32 -16.15
C PRO A 10 14.94 -26.51 -14.64
N ARG A 11 14.06 -27.37 -14.10
CA ARG A 11 14.03 -27.72 -12.66
C ARG A 11 15.40 -28.15 -12.11
N ALA A 12 16.17 -28.88 -12.91
CA ALA A 12 17.53 -29.30 -12.56
C ALA A 12 18.51 -28.13 -12.33
N GLN A 13 18.18 -26.93 -12.80
CA GLN A 13 18.95 -25.69 -12.63
C GLN A 13 18.29 -24.71 -11.65
N GLY A 14 17.28 -25.18 -10.88
CA GLY A 14 16.60 -24.39 -9.86
C GLY A 14 15.41 -23.57 -10.36
N GLY A 15 14.99 -23.71 -11.62
CA GLY A 15 13.74 -23.13 -12.11
C GLY A 15 12.50 -23.89 -11.62
N HIS A 16 11.32 -23.30 -11.80
CA HIS A 16 10.02 -23.84 -11.34
C HIS A 16 10.01 -24.31 -9.86
N ALA A 17 10.69 -23.60 -8.96
CA ALA A 17 10.70 -23.94 -7.53
C ALA A 17 9.44 -23.51 -6.78
N PHE A 18 8.62 -22.63 -7.37
CA PHE A 18 7.40 -22.11 -6.79
C PHE A 18 6.24 -22.24 -7.77
N ASP A 19 5.05 -22.55 -7.23
CA ASP A 19 3.81 -22.72 -7.98
C ASP A 19 3.06 -21.38 -8.22
N GLY A 20 3.60 -20.26 -7.72
CA GLY A 20 3.09 -18.94 -7.99
C GLY A 20 3.86 -17.85 -7.23
N TYR A 21 3.62 -16.59 -7.61
CA TYR A 21 4.35 -15.44 -7.07
C TYR A 21 3.42 -14.31 -6.63
N MET A 22 3.67 -13.78 -5.44
CA MET A 22 3.12 -12.50 -4.98
C MET A 22 4.29 -11.54 -4.75
N LEU A 23 4.42 -10.52 -5.61
CA LEU A 23 5.36 -9.43 -5.37
C LEU A 23 4.65 -8.35 -4.56
N GLN A 24 4.95 -8.30 -3.27
CA GLN A 24 4.55 -7.21 -2.38
C GLN A 24 5.56 -6.07 -2.50
N ILE A 25 5.10 -4.82 -2.33
CA ILE A 25 5.97 -3.62 -2.28
C ILE A 25 7.04 -3.62 -3.39
N TYR A 26 6.64 -3.92 -4.62
CA TYR A 26 7.54 -4.07 -5.76
C TYR A 26 7.77 -2.74 -6.47
N PHE A 27 9.02 -2.28 -6.50
CA PHE A 27 9.43 -1.02 -7.16
C PHE A 27 9.76 -1.16 -8.66
N GLY A 28 9.28 -2.21 -9.33
CA GLY A 28 9.50 -2.37 -10.77
C GLY A 28 10.91 -2.82 -11.15
N SER A 29 11.73 -3.23 -10.19
CA SER A 29 13.11 -3.68 -10.41
C SER A 29 13.49 -4.85 -9.52
N GLY A 30 14.34 -5.74 -10.04
CA GLY A 30 14.91 -6.85 -9.28
C GLY A 30 16.28 -6.53 -8.70
N THR A 31 16.65 -7.20 -7.61
CA THR A 31 18.00 -7.19 -7.07
C THR A 31 18.99 -7.78 -8.09
N ALA A 32 20.13 -7.13 -8.31
CA ALA A 32 21.19 -7.67 -9.13
C ALA A 32 21.67 -9.03 -8.57
N ILE A 33 21.91 -10.00 -9.45
CA ILE A 33 22.45 -11.32 -9.07
C ILE A 33 23.92 -11.17 -8.63
N THR A 34 24.65 -10.24 -9.24
CA THR A 34 26.01 -9.90 -8.84
C THR A 34 26.00 -8.83 -7.76
N ALA A 35 26.58 -9.14 -6.60
CA ALA A 35 26.84 -8.13 -5.58
C ALA A 35 28.01 -7.26 -6.04
N PRO A 36 27.89 -5.92 -6.01
CA PRO A 36 29.06 -5.06 -6.19
C PRO A 36 30.03 -5.29 -5.02
N ALA A 37 31.34 -5.06 -5.24
CA ALA A 37 32.38 -5.24 -4.24
C ALA A 37 32.12 -4.47 -2.92
N ALA A 38 31.36 -3.37 -3.00
CA ALA A 38 30.80 -2.66 -1.85
C ALA A 38 29.28 -2.53 -2.03
N PRO A 39 28.46 -3.40 -1.41
CA PRO A 39 27.01 -3.27 -1.46
C PRO A 39 26.57 -2.02 -0.72
N ALA A 40 25.88 -1.11 -1.41
CA ALA A 40 25.22 0.02 -0.79
C ALA A 40 23.98 -0.46 -0.02
N VAL A 41 24.17 -0.91 1.21
CA VAL A 41 23.07 -1.27 2.11
C VAL A 41 22.52 0.02 2.71
N ASN A 42 21.29 0.40 2.34
CA ASN A 42 20.60 1.59 2.84
C ASN A 42 21.52 2.80 2.96
N PRO A 43 22.10 3.30 1.85
CA PRO A 43 23.07 4.37 1.93
C PRO A 43 22.41 5.55 2.64
N ALA A 44 22.90 5.88 3.83
CA ALA A 44 22.52 7.06 4.59
C ALA A 44 23.10 8.31 3.91
N ALA A 45 22.93 8.42 2.60
CA ALA A 45 23.36 9.57 1.83
C ALA A 45 22.43 10.74 2.19
N PRO A 46 22.97 11.85 2.69
CA PRO A 46 22.20 13.08 2.83
C PRO A 46 21.80 13.53 1.43
N GLY A 47 20.51 13.46 1.11
CA GLY A 47 20.00 13.91 -0.18
C GLY A 47 18.92 13.02 -0.77
N ALA A 48 17.91 13.68 -1.33
CA ALA A 48 16.74 13.05 -1.90
C ALA A 48 17.05 12.35 -3.24
N ARG A 49 17.53 11.11 -3.23
CA ARG A 49 17.60 10.30 -4.47
C ARG A 49 16.16 10.03 -4.95
N PRO A 50 15.76 10.29 -6.20
CA PRO A 50 14.39 9.99 -6.64
C PRO A 50 14.00 8.54 -6.35
N LEU A 51 12.71 8.27 -6.12
CA LEU A 51 12.24 6.87 -6.09
C LEU A 51 12.73 6.16 -7.36
N PRO A 52 13.15 4.89 -7.26
CA PRO A 52 13.60 4.16 -8.44
C PRO A 52 12.48 4.15 -9.47
N ARG A 53 12.81 4.38 -10.74
CA ARG A 53 11.88 4.08 -11.84
C ARG A 53 11.96 2.59 -12.12
N GLY A 54 10.81 1.94 -12.24
CA GLY A 54 10.72 0.55 -12.65
C GLY A 54 11.37 0.35 -14.01
N GLN A 55 12.10 -0.75 -14.16
CA GLN A 55 12.85 -1.08 -15.38
C GLN A 55 12.49 -2.45 -15.94
N ASN A 56 11.74 -3.25 -15.18
CA ASN A 56 11.50 -4.65 -15.51
C ASN A 56 10.01 -4.96 -15.51
N LEU A 57 9.52 -5.40 -16.67
CA LEU A 57 8.29 -6.17 -16.78
C LEU A 57 8.49 -7.55 -16.16
N ILE A 58 7.42 -8.17 -15.69
CA ILE A 58 7.36 -9.60 -15.41
C ILE A 58 7.19 -10.33 -16.75
N ARG A 59 7.85 -11.47 -16.93
CA ARG A 59 7.72 -12.27 -18.15
C ARG A 59 6.26 -12.67 -18.39
N ASP A 60 5.86 -12.69 -19.66
CA ASP A 60 4.52 -13.05 -20.12
C ASP A 60 4.36 -14.54 -20.44
N ASP A 61 5.46 -15.30 -20.41
CA ASP A 61 5.50 -16.75 -20.66
C ASP A 61 5.65 -17.60 -19.38
N LEU A 62 5.31 -17.04 -18.22
CA LEU A 62 5.28 -17.80 -16.96
C LEU A 62 4.24 -18.92 -17.01
N ASP A 63 4.63 -20.13 -16.63
CA ASP A 63 3.73 -21.29 -16.56
C ASP A 63 2.95 -21.37 -15.23
N VAL A 64 3.21 -20.44 -14.31
CA VAL A 64 2.58 -20.32 -13.00
C VAL A 64 1.97 -18.93 -12.79
N PRO A 65 0.94 -18.79 -11.94
CA PRO A 65 0.38 -17.49 -11.58
C PRO A 65 1.37 -16.51 -10.95
N ALA A 66 1.28 -15.24 -11.32
CA ALA A 66 2.02 -14.15 -10.69
C ALA A 66 1.12 -12.95 -10.44
N MET A 67 1.31 -12.27 -9.32
CA MET A 67 0.65 -11.00 -9.05
C MET A 67 1.57 -9.98 -8.39
N ILE A 68 1.38 -8.71 -8.76
CA ILE A 68 1.97 -7.55 -8.10
C ILE A 68 0.93 -6.91 -7.20
N VAL A 69 1.29 -6.62 -5.96
CA VAL A 69 0.40 -6.02 -4.96
C VAL A 69 1.10 -4.83 -4.32
N ASN A 70 0.81 -3.67 -4.88
CA ASN A 70 1.51 -2.43 -4.59
C ASN A 70 0.64 -1.44 -3.83
N THR A 71 1.29 -0.61 -3.03
CA THR A 71 0.66 0.58 -2.48
C THR A 71 0.79 1.73 -3.47
N GLU A 72 0.20 2.88 -3.15
CA GLU A 72 0.38 4.11 -3.93
C GLU A 72 1.86 4.46 -4.13
N LEU A 73 2.73 4.19 -3.15
CA LEU A 73 4.15 4.50 -3.23
C LEU A 73 4.84 3.69 -4.34
N GLU A 74 4.63 2.38 -4.36
CA GLU A 74 5.28 1.52 -5.36
C GLU A 74 4.67 1.72 -6.75
N ALA A 75 3.37 2.05 -6.83
CA ALA A 75 2.72 2.38 -8.10
C ALA A 75 3.40 3.57 -8.80
N ILE A 76 3.87 4.58 -8.06
CA ILE A 76 4.63 5.72 -8.63
C ILE A 76 5.86 5.22 -9.39
N SER A 77 6.57 4.25 -8.82
CA SER A 77 7.75 3.63 -9.43
C SER A 77 7.40 2.68 -10.58
N CYS A 78 6.28 1.99 -10.49
CA CYS A 78 5.88 0.94 -11.43
C CYS A 78 5.09 1.43 -12.64
N GLN A 79 4.59 2.67 -12.67
CA GLN A 79 3.67 3.13 -13.73
C GLN A 79 4.20 2.89 -15.17
N THR A 80 5.53 2.97 -15.39
CA THR A 80 6.16 2.77 -16.70
C THR A 80 6.40 1.30 -17.06
N VAL A 81 6.16 0.38 -16.13
CA VAL A 81 6.34 -1.07 -16.28
C VAL A 81 5.06 -1.83 -15.90
N ARG A 82 3.90 -1.18 -16.00
CA ARG A 82 2.60 -1.82 -15.88
C ARG A 82 2.36 -2.77 -17.05
N GLN A 83 1.65 -3.85 -16.78
CA GLN A 83 1.26 -4.86 -17.76
C GLN A 83 -0.24 -5.10 -17.66
N PRO A 84 -0.91 -5.42 -18.77
CA PRO A 84 -2.30 -5.81 -18.74
C PRO A 84 -2.47 -7.11 -17.95
N ASP A 85 -3.65 -7.26 -17.35
CA ASP A 85 -4.09 -8.49 -16.72
C ASP A 85 -4.19 -9.65 -17.76
N THR A 86 -3.76 -10.85 -17.38
CA THR A 86 -3.85 -12.08 -18.21
C THR A 86 -4.47 -13.25 -17.44
N ASP A 87 -4.57 -14.44 -18.00
CA ASP A 87 -4.98 -15.63 -17.23
C ASP A 87 -3.93 -16.08 -16.18
N ARG A 88 -2.71 -15.52 -16.23
CA ARG A 88 -1.56 -15.83 -15.34
C ARG A 88 -0.94 -14.63 -14.63
N PHE A 89 -1.32 -13.41 -14.97
CA PHE A 89 -0.77 -12.19 -14.38
C PHE A 89 -1.86 -11.23 -13.88
N ARG A 90 -1.68 -10.70 -12.67
CA ARG A 90 -2.55 -9.68 -12.05
C ARG A 90 -1.74 -8.55 -11.44
N THR A 91 -2.22 -7.33 -11.53
CA THR A 91 -1.68 -6.19 -10.76
C THR A 91 -2.76 -5.52 -9.95
N TRP A 92 -2.54 -5.38 -8.65
CA TRP A 92 -3.35 -4.55 -7.76
C TRP A 92 -2.52 -3.40 -7.21
N GLU A 93 -3.12 -2.21 -7.20
CA GLU A 93 -2.54 -1.01 -6.63
C GLU A 93 -3.57 -0.36 -5.72
N ALA A 94 -3.21 -0.05 -4.47
CA ALA A 94 -4.15 0.54 -3.52
C ALA A 94 -3.87 2.02 -3.30
N ALA A 95 -4.88 2.85 -3.56
CA ALA A 95 -4.84 4.29 -3.30
C ALA A 95 -4.69 4.58 -1.81
N ALA A 96 -4.00 5.68 -1.47
CA ALA A 96 -3.74 6.13 -0.10
C ALA A 96 -2.90 5.21 0.80
N LEU A 97 -2.54 4.00 0.39
CA LEU A 97 -1.62 3.14 1.14
C LEU A 97 -0.16 3.59 0.95
N THR A 98 0.70 3.17 1.87
CA THR A 98 2.15 3.40 1.79
C THR A 98 2.93 2.14 2.20
N HIS A 99 4.24 2.16 1.98
CA HIS A 99 5.14 1.04 2.25
C HIS A 99 5.19 0.62 3.73
N VAL A 100 5.21 1.58 4.65
CA VAL A 100 5.16 1.37 6.10
C VAL A 100 4.16 2.32 6.74
N SER A 101 3.04 1.79 7.23
CA SER A 101 2.06 2.58 7.96
C SER A 101 2.38 2.70 9.45
N TYR A 102 1.68 3.62 10.13
CA TYR A 102 1.72 3.81 11.58
C TYR A 102 1.53 2.52 12.37
N GLN A 103 0.51 1.74 12.00
CA GLN A 103 0.15 0.47 12.62
C GLN A 103 1.27 -0.57 12.47
N ALA A 104 1.89 -0.65 11.28
CA ALA A 104 3.00 -1.55 11.02
C ALA A 104 4.25 -1.19 11.86
N GLN A 105 4.52 0.12 12.03
CA GLN A 105 5.64 0.59 12.85
C GLN A 105 5.41 0.31 14.34
N LEU A 106 4.19 0.48 14.86
CA LEU A 106 3.86 0.10 16.24
C LEU A 106 4.07 -1.40 16.48
N THR A 107 3.51 -2.23 15.61
CA THR A 107 3.67 -3.71 15.68
C THR A 107 5.15 -4.12 15.64
N ARG A 108 5.95 -3.45 14.80
CA ARG A 108 7.40 -3.67 14.74
C ARG A 108 8.08 -3.25 16.04
N ASN A 109 7.73 -2.09 16.60
CA ASN A 109 8.33 -1.59 17.82
C ASN A 109 8.07 -2.52 19.02
N GLU A 110 6.87 -3.11 19.12
CA GLU A 110 6.54 -4.12 20.13
C GLU A 110 7.42 -5.37 20.00
N LYS A 111 7.62 -5.87 18.78
CA LYS A 111 8.53 -7.01 18.52
C LYS A 111 9.97 -6.68 18.90
N PHE A 112 10.43 -5.46 18.60
CA PHE A 112 11.77 -5.01 18.99
C PHE A 112 11.93 -4.96 20.51
N GLN A 113 10.93 -4.45 21.23
CA GLN A 113 10.94 -4.45 22.69
C GLN A 113 11.00 -5.87 23.26
N ARG A 114 10.20 -6.79 22.71
CA ARG A 114 10.20 -8.21 23.11
C ARG A 114 11.55 -8.89 22.87
N ASP A 115 12.13 -8.70 21.68
CA ASP A 115 13.30 -9.46 21.22
C ASP A 115 14.63 -8.86 21.69
N PHE A 116 14.68 -7.54 21.89
CA PHE A 116 15.92 -6.80 22.17
C PHE A 116 15.87 -5.95 23.43
N GLY A 117 14.76 -5.95 24.17
CA GLY A 117 14.59 -5.14 25.38
C GLY A 117 14.55 -3.63 25.14
N ARG A 118 14.51 -3.19 23.88
CA ARG A 118 14.45 -1.78 23.49
C ARG A 118 13.45 -1.55 22.36
N ALA A 119 12.59 -0.56 22.52
CA ALA A 119 11.72 -0.07 21.47
C ALA A 119 12.45 1.02 20.67
N PRO A 120 12.33 1.04 19.33
CA PRO A 120 12.64 2.22 18.54
C PRO A 120 11.76 3.40 18.96
N GLU A 121 12.16 4.61 18.57
CA GLU A 121 11.35 5.81 18.77
C GLU A 121 9.91 5.63 18.25
N PRO A 122 8.91 6.25 18.91
CA PRO A 122 7.54 6.23 18.45
C PRO A 122 7.42 6.74 17.00
N PRO A 123 6.52 6.15 16.19
CA PRO A 123 6.21 6.68 14.87
C PRO A 123 5.70 8.12 14.94
N SER A 124 6.01 8.92 13.92
CA SER A 124 5.43 10.26 13.76
C SER A 124 3.91 10.18 13.62
N GLU A 125 3.19 11.07 14.28
CA GLU A 125 1.73 11.22 14.14
C GLU A 125 1.30 11.70 12.75
N GLN A 126 2.23 12.25 11.96
CA GLN A 126 1.98 12.67 10.58
C GLN A 126 2.17 11.51 9.58
N MET A 127 2.58 10.33 10.03
CA MET A 127 2.78 9.16 9.18
C MET A 127 1.44 8.63 8.67
N ASN A 128 1.43 8.03 7.46
CA ASN A 128 0.24 7.38 6.91
C ASN A 128 -0.36 6.36 7.90
N ARG A 129 -1.68 6.35 8.02
CA ARG A 129 -2.41 5.55 9.02
C ARG A 129 -3.36 4.53 8.41
N ILE A 130 -3.06 4.03 7.21
CA ILE A 130 -3.82 2.93 6.62
C ILE A 130 -3.00 1.65 6.70
N TYR A 131 -3.48 0.67 7.46
CA TYR A 131 -2.79 -0.61 7.58
C TYR A 131 -2.98 -1.46 6.33
N LEU A 132 -1.87 -1.86 5.72
CA LEU A 132 -1.86 -2.57 4.44
C LEU A 132 -2.18 -4.07 4.53
N GLN A 133 -2.11 -4.67 5.71
CA GLN A 133 -2.21 -6.13 5.86
C GLN A 133 -3.52 -6.74 5.35
N PRO A 134 -4.72 -6.16 5.58
CA PRO A 134 -5.97 -6.72 5.04
C PRO A 134 -5.97 -6.86 3.50
N PHE A 135 -5.32 -5.92 2.81
CA PHE A 135 -5.18 -5.96 1.35
C PHE A 135 -4.25 -7.09 0.90
N TYR A 136 -3.15 -7.32 1.63
CA TYR A 136 -2.23 -8.43 1.37
C TYR A 136 -2.86 -9.78 1.70
N ASP A 137 -3.64 -9.85 2.76
CA ASP A 137 -4.37 -11.03 3.17
C ASP A 137 -5.40 -11.47 2.12
N ALA A 138 -6.12 -10.51 1.53
CA ALA A 138 -7.05 -10.76 0.44
C ALA A 138 -6.32 -11.25 -0.83
N ALA A 139 -5.25 -10.56 -1.23
CA ALA A 139 -4.44 -10.96 -2.37
C ALA A 139 -3.81 -12.35 -2.20
N LEU A 140 -3.26 -12.65 -1.01
CA LEU A 140 -2.70 -13.96 -0.69
C LEU A 140 -3.79 -15.05 -0.70
N HIS A 141 -4.99 -14.76 -0.20
CA HIS A 141 -6.12 -15.68 -0.29
C HIS A 141 -6.47 -16.01 -1.75
N HIS A 142 -6.51 -15.01 -2.62
CA HIS A 142 -6.73 -15.22 -4.04
C HIS A 142 -5.60 -15.99 -4.71
N LEU A 143 -4.34 -15.64 -4.46
CA LEU A 143 -3.21 -16.38 -5.02
C LEU A 143 -3.23 -17.85 -4.60
N ALA A 144 -3.47 -18.14 -3.32
CA ALA A 144 -3.55 -19.50 -2.81
C ALA A 144 -4.63 -20.32 -3.53
N ARG A 145 -5.78 -19.72 -3.86
CA ARG A 145 -6.82 -20.38 -4.65
C ARG A 145 -6.40 -20.56 -6.11
N TRP A 146 -5.79 -19.53 -6.70
CA TRP A 146 -5.40 -19.51 -8.11
C TRP A 146 -4.34 -20.56 -8.43
N VAL A 147 -3.32 -20.73 -7.56
CA VAL A 147 -2.32 -21.80 -7.71
C VAL A 147 -2.92 -23.20 -7.56
N ASN A 148 -4.06 -23.32 -6.89
CA ASN A 148 -4.81 -24.57 -6.72
C ASN A 148 -5.92 -24.75 -7.78
N GLY A 149 -5.80 -24.11 -8.94
CA GLY A 149 -6.73 -24.24 -10.06
C GLY A 149 -8.02 -23.43 -9.94
N GLY A 150 -8.11 -22.54 -8.95
CA GLY A 150 -9.20 -21.58 -8.84
C GLY A 150 -9.10 -20.45 -9.87
N ALA A 151 -10.15 -19.62 -9.93
CA ALA A 151 -10.17 -18.42 -10.76
C ALA A 151 -9.03 -17.44 -10.38
N PRO A 152 -8.52 -16.66 -11.36
CA PRO A 152 -7.56 -15.59 -11.06
C PRO A 152 -8.16 -14.57 -10.08
N PRO A 153 -7.33 -13.83 -9.32
CA PRO A 153 -7.77 -12.68 -8.55
C PRO A 153 -8.62 -11.73 -9.41
N PRO A 154 -9.64 -11.06 -8.87
CA PRO A 154 -10.42 -10.10 -9.63
C PRO A 154 -9.53 -8.99 -10.20
N SER A 155 -9.82 -8.54 -11.42
CA SER A 155 -9.18 -7.35 -11.99
C SER A 155 -9.59 -6.12 -11.20
N GLN A 156 -8.64 -5.19 -10.99
CA GLN A 156 -8.87 -3.97 -10.22
C GLN A 156 -8.42 -2.75 -11.02
N PRO A 157 -9.05 -1.57 -10.81
CA PRO A 157 -8.53 -0.33 -11.34
C PRO A 157 -7.09 -0.10 -10.88
N LEU A 158 -6.26 0.48 -11.75
CA LEU A 158 -4.92 0.96 -11.40
C LEU A 158 -5.00 2.43 -11.01
N ILE A 159 -4.01 2.94 -10.27
CA ILE A 159 -3.97 4.34 -9.85
C ILE A 159 -3.78 5.25 -11.07
N ASP A 160 -4.52 6.36 -11.11
CA ASP A 160 -4.40 7.34 -12.17
C ASP A 160 -3.17 8.23 -11.96
N PHE A 161 -2.43 8.49 -13.05
CA PHE A 161 -1.23 9.31 -13.05
C PHE A 161 -1.34 10.45 -14.06
N THR A 162 -0.84 11.64 -13.71
CA THR A 162 -0.63 12.73 -14.67
C THR A 162 0.49 12.39 -15.66
N ALA A 163 0.65 13.18 -16.73
CA ALA A 163 1.75 13.00 -17.68
C ALA A 163 3.15 13.12 -17.01
N GLU A 164 3.25 13.87 -15.92
CA GLU A 164 4.46 14.02 -15.10
C GLU A 164 4.67 12.86 -14.12
N GLY A 165 3.77 11.88 -14.10
CA GLY A 165 3.85 10.69 -13.27
C GLY A 165 3.49 10.91 -11.81
N LYS A 166 2.66 11.93 -11.50
CA LYS A 166 2.12 12.18 -10.16
C LYS A 166 0.74 11.55 -10.02
N PRO A 167 0.38 10.95 -8.86
CA PRO A 167 -0.98 10.46 -8.65
C PRO A 167 -2.00 11.58 -8.82
N VAL A 168 -3.05 11.34 -9.61
CA VAL A 168 -4.22 12.23 -9.69
C VAL A 168 -5.01 12.10 -8.39
N ARG A 169 -5.47 13.22 -7.82
CA ARG A 169 -6.15 13.27 -6.52
C ARG A 169 -7.60 13.72 -6.67
N ASP A 170 -8.48 13.21 -5.82
CA ASP A 170 -9.85 13.73 -5.65
C ASP A 170 -9.89 14.93 -4.69
N GLU A 171 -11.11 15.40 -4.39
CA GLU A 171 -11.37 16.53 -3.47
C GLU A 171 -10.88 16.30 -2.03
N ASP A 172 -10.73 15.04 -1.62
CA ASP A 172 -10.27 14.64 -0.29
C ASP A 172 -8.74 14.39 -0.25
N GLY A 173 -8.06 14.63 -1.37
CA GLY A 173 -6.61 14.43 -1.52
C GLY A 173 -6.22 12.95 -1.62
N ILE A 174 -7.17 12.06 -1.89
CA ILE A 174 -6.94 10.62 -2.08
C ILE A 174 -6.70 10.34 -3.56
N ALA A 175 -5.77 9.44 -3.89
CA ALA A 175 -5.50 9.11 -5.29
C ALA A 175 -6.74 8.51 -5.99
N THR A 176 -6.99 8.90 -7.23
CA THR A 176 -8.06 8.33 -8.07
C THR A 176 -7.60 7.06 -8.76
N GLY A 177 -8.58 6.27 -9.25
CA GLY A 177 -8.32 4.90 -9.67
C GLY A 177 -7.89 4.04 -8.48
N GLY A 178 -7.19 2.95 -8.77
CA GLY A 178 -6.70 2.02 -7.76
C GLY A 178 -7.81 1.31 -6.98
N VAL A 179 -7.40 0.39 -6.12
CA VAL A 179 -8.23 -0.17 -5.07
C VAL A 179 -8.40 0.86 -3.97
N ARG A 180 -9.66 1.17 -3.63
CA ARG A 180 -10.00 2.00 -2.46
C ARG A 180 -10.51 1.12 -1.32
N LEU A 181 -9.63 0.85 -0.36
CA LEU A 181 -10.04 0.27 0.92
C LEU A 181 -10.97 1.23 1.68
N PRO A 182 -11.69 0.77 2.72
CA PRO A 182 -12.67 1.61 3.43
C PRO A 182 -12.09 2.92 3.98
N GLN A 183 -10.82 2.93 4.37
CA GLN A 183 -10.10 4.12 4.83
C GLN A 183 -9.90 5.17 3.72
N ALA A 184 -9.79 4.74 2.46
CA ALA A 184 -9.68 5.62 1.29
C ALA A 184 -11.05 6.00 0.71
N ALA A 185 -12.06 5.14 0.87
CA ALA A 185 -13.43 5.38 0.39
C ALA A 185 -14.30 6.21 1.36
N ALA A 186 -14.00 6.15 2.67
CA ALA A 186 -14.57 6.98 3.71
C ALA A 186 -13.43 7.61 4.55
N PRO A 187 -12.68 8.57 3.98
CA PRO A 187 -11.51 9.16 4.62
C PRO A 187 -11.88 10.11 5.76
N VAL A 188 -11.09 10.08 6.83
CA VAL A 188 -11.11 11.10 7.91
C VAL A 188 -9.86 11.99 7.88
N ALA A 189 -8.98 11.73 6.92
CA ALA A 189 -7.69 12.36 6.75
C ALA A 189 -7.20 12.14 5.32
N MET A 190 -6.47 13.11 4.78
CA MET A 190 -5.70 12.92 3.56
C MET A 190 -4.53 11.98 3.87
N ASN A 191 -4.63 10.72 3.42
CA ASN A 191 -3.55 9.75 3.49
C ASN A 191 -2.91 9.64 2.10
N SER A 192 -1.57 9.74 2.04
CA SER A 192 -0.83 9.61 0.79
C SER A 192 0.52 8.93 1.00
N SER A 193 1.20 8.62 -0.10
CA SER A 193 2.59 8.20 -0.15
C SER A 193 3.61 9.35 -0.07
N ALA A 194 3.16 10.61 0.03
CA ALA A 194 4.06 11.76 0.13
C ALA A 194 4.87 11.72 1.44
N PRO A 195 6.20 11.85 1.41
CA PRO A 195 7.05 11.78 2.60
C PRO A 195 6.80 12.90 3.60
N VAL A 196 6.78 12.55 4.89
CA VAL A 196 6.83 13.54 5.99
C VAL A 196 8.24 14.09 6.19
N THR A 197 9.27 13.26 5.98
CA THR A 197 10.68 13.63 6.08
C THR A 197 11.45 13.23 4.82
N ASN A 198 12.49 13.97 4.47
CA ASN A 198 13.25 13.77 3.23
C ASN A 198 14.31 12.66 3.31
N ASP A 199 14.45 11.99 4.45
CA ASP A 199 15.34 10.83 4.59
C ASP A 199 14.72 9.56 3.97
N PHE A 200 15.52 8.51 3.80
CA PHE A 200 15.09 7.26 3.21
C PHE A 200 13.87 6.65 3.95
N SER A 201 13.86 6.70 5.28
CA SER A 201 12.76 6.13 6.07
C SER A 201 11.49 6.97 5.91
N GLY A 202 11.61 8.30 5.87
CA GLY A 202 10.48 9.20 5.65
C GLY A 202 9.70 8.95 4.36
N ARG A 203 10.39 8.51 3.30
CA ARG A 203 9.81 8.21 1.98
C ARG A 203 8.99 6.93 1.92
N LEU A 204 9.25 6.00 2.82
CA LEU A 204 8.51 4.75 2.91
C LEU A 204 7.24 4.88 3.76
N ARG A 205 7.08 6.02 4.44
CA ARG A 205 6.11 6.17 5.53
C ARG A 205 4.85 6.94 5.14
N GLY A 206 4.87 7.58 3.97
CA GLY A 206 3.78 8.42 3.50
C GLY A 206 3.42 9.51 4.51
N SER A 207 2.22 10.07 4.37
CA SER A 207 1.71 11.14 5.21
C SER A 207 0.23 10.96 5.55
N ASN A 208 -0.17 11.58 6.66
CA ASN A 208 -1.53 11.68 7.18
C ASN A 208 -1.80 13.12 7.59
N GLN A 209 -2.82 13.74 7.01
CA GLN A 209 -3.31 15.05 7.41
C GLN A 209 -4.80 14.93 7.78
N PRO A 210 -5.14 14.89 9.08
CA PRO A 210 -6.52 14.81 9.54
C PRO A 210 -7.38 15.95 9.00
N PHE A 211 -8.63 15.63 8.65
CA PHE A 211 -9.61 16.64 8.26
C PHE A 211 -10.03 17.49 9.44
N THR A 212 -10.49 18.71 9.16
CA THR A 212 -11.04 19.59 10.18
C THR A 212 -12.38 19.04 10.69
N PRO A 213 -12.80 19.40 11.91
CA PRO A 213 -14.12 19.02 12.41
C PRO A 213 -15.26 19.47 11.48
N ALA A 214 -15.11 20.64 10.84
CA ALA A 214 -16.09 21.14 9.87
C ALA A 214 -16.21 20.24 8.64
N ARG A 215 -15.08 19.79 8.06
CA ARG A 215 -15.10 18.85 6.92
C ARG A 215 -15.65 17.48 7.33
N LEU A 216 -15.33 16.98 8.52
CA LEU A 216 -15.90 15.72 9.02
C LEU A 216 -17.41 15.81 9.24
N ALA A 217 -17.91 16.94 9.76
CA ALA A 217 -19.35 17.20 9.89
C ALA A 217 -20.04 17.31 8.53
N GLU A 218 -19.40 17.95 7.54
CA GLU A 218 -19.90 18.03 6.16
C GLU A 218 -20.01 16.64 5.52
N LEU A 219 -18.96 15.82 5.64
CA LEU A 219 -18.89 14.49 5.01
C LEU A 219 -19.81 13.45 5.65
N TYR A 220 -19.98 13.52 6.98
CA TYR A 220 -20.54 12.42 7.76
C TYR A 220 -21.65 12.83 8.74
N GLY A 221 -21.78 14.13 9.06
CA GLY A 221 -22.64 14.63 10.14
C GLY A 221 -22.05 14.36 11.53
N ASP A 222 -21.89 13.08 11.88
CA ASP A 222 -21.38 12.61 13.17
C ASP A 222 -20.62 11.28 13.06
N GLU A 223 -20.17 10.73 14.20
CA GLU A 223 -19.47 9.45 14.24
C GLU A 223 -20.34 8.28 13.74
N ALA A 224 -21.66 8.33 13.97
CA ALA A 224 -22.57 7.27 13.54
C ALA A 224 -22.72 7.25 12.01
N GLY A 225 -22.87 8.42 11.39
CA GLY A 225 -22.88 8.58 9.94
C GLY A 225 -21.56 8.17 9.30
N TYR A 226 -20.43 8.51 9.94
CA TYR A 226 -19.11 8.05 9.51
C TYR A 226 -19.00 6.51 9.52
N LEU A 227 -19.33 5.88 10.65
CA LEU A 227 -19.22 4.43 10.78
C LEU A 227 -20.18 3.68 9.85
N ALA A 228 -21.36 4.24 9.56
CA ALA A 228 -22.27 3.68 8.57
C ALA A 228 -21.65 3.70 7.16
N ARG A 229 -21.06 4.83 6.75
CA ARG A 229 -20.39 4.95 5.44
C ARG A 229 -19.16 4.04 5.35
N PHE A 230 -18.37 3.96 6.42
CA PHE A 230 -17.20 3.08 6.48
C PHE A 230 -17.59 1.60 6.38
N LYS A 231 -18.63 1.15 7.09
CA LYS A 231 -19.15 -0.23 7.00
C LYS A 231 -19.65 -0.56 5.59
N ALA A 232 -20.35 0.37 4.93
CA ALA A 232 -20.77 0.19 3.55
C ALA A 232 -19.57 0.04 2.60
N ALA A 233 -18.53 0.87 2.76
CA ALA A 233 -17.29 0.75 2.01
C ALA A 233 -16.54 -0.57 2.30
N ALA A 234 -16.55 -1.06 3.54
CA ALA A 234 -15.99 -2.36 3.91
C ALA A 234 -16.73 -3.52 3.26
N ALA A 235 -18.06 -3.48 3.19
CA ALA A 235 -18.84 -4.47 2.47
C ALA A 235 -18.51 -4.47 0.97
N GLN A 236 -18.38 -3.30 0.35
CA GLN A 236 -17.97 -3.17 -1.06
C GLN A 236 -16.55 -3.71 -1.30
N ALA A 237 -15.62 -3.45 -0.37
CA ALA A 237 -14.25 -3.96 -0.46
C ALA A 237 -14.20 -5.50 -0.36
N VAL A 238 -15.06 -6.10 0.48
CA VAL A 238 -15.23 -7.55 0.57
C VAL A 238 -15.84 -8.12 -0.71
N GLU A 239 -16.88 -7.49 -1.25
CA GLU A 239 -17.53 -7.90 -2.51
C GLU A 239 -16.55 -7.83 -3.69
N ALA A 240 -15.73 -6.79 -3.74
CA ALA A 240 -14.67 -6.63 -4.75
C ALA A 240 -13.48 -7.59 -4.55
N GLY A 241 -13.44 -8.36 -3.45
CA GLY A 241 -12.38 -9.34 -3.17
C GLY A 241 -11.05 -8.73 -2.71
N VAL A 242 -11.02 -7.44 -2.34
CA VAL A 242 -9.81 -6.71 -1.93
C VAL A 242 -9.64 -6.60 -0.41
N MET A 243 -10.58 -7.17 0.35
CA MET A 243 -10.59 -7.24 1.81
C MET A 243 -11.26 -8.55 2.25
N MET A 244 -10.76 -9.21 3.30
CA MET A 244 -11.40 -10.42 3.81
C MET A 244 -12.50 -10.08 4.81
N PRO A 245 -13.60 -10.87 4.91
CA PRO A 245 -14.66 -10.64 5.90
C PRO A 245 -14.15 -10.55 7.35
N ARG A 246 -13.10 -11.32 7.70
CA ARG A 246 -12.48 -11.32 9.03
C ARG A 246 -11.86 -9.97 9.41
N ASP A 247 -11.53 -9.13 8.44
CA ASP A 247 -10.85 -7.85 8.65
C ASP A 247 -11.83 -6.70 8.89
N VAL A 248 -13.12 -6.90 8.63
CA VAL A 248 -14.14 -5.83 8.68
C VAL A 248 -14.31 -5.27 10.08
N GLU A 249 -14.59 -6.13 11.08
CA GLU A 249 -14.80 -5.67 12.45
C GLU A 249 -13.56 -4.99 13.07
N PRO A 250 -12.33 -5.55 12.94
CA PRO A 250 -11.12 -4.84 13.34
C PRO A 250 -10.97 -3.46 12.67
N ALA A 251 -11.22 -3.37 11.37
CA ALA A 251 -11.11 -2.12 10.62
C ALA A 251 -12.16 -1.08 11.07
N VAL A 252 -13.39 -1.49 11.36
CA VAL A 252 -14.44 -0.61 11.90
C VAL A 252 -14.07 -0.10 13.29
N ALA A 253 -13.52 -0.96 14.15
CA ALA A 253 -13.09 -0.53 15.48
C ALA A 253 -11.92 0.47 15.41
N GLU A 254 -11.01 0.29 14.45
CA GLU A 254 -9.94 1.25 14.18
C GLU A 254 -10.47 2.56 13.60
N ALA A 255 -11.40 2.49 12.65
CA ALA A 255 -12.06 3.64 12.06
C ALA A 255 -12.67 4.56 13.12
N ALA A 256 -13.39 4.01 14.10
CA ALA A 256 -13.96 4.78 15.21
C ALA A 256 -12.89 5.57 15.99
N ARG A 257 -11.71 4.97 16.22
CA ARG A 257 -10.59 5.64 16.91
C ARG A 257 -9.98 6.74 16.03
N GLU A 258 -9.79 6.46 14.75
CA GLU A 258 -9.21 7.44 13.81
C GLU A 258 -10.15 8.63 13.56
N TYR A 259 -11.47 8.44 13.56
CA TYR A 259 -12.44 9.54 13.49
C TYR A 259 -12.33 10.50 14.69
N ARG A 260 -12.31 9.95 15.91
CA ARG A 260 -12.16 10.74 17.14
C ARG A 260 -10.81 11.45 17.19
N ARG A 261 -9.74 10.75 16.81
CA ARG A 261 -8.40 11.35 16.67
C ARG A 261 -8.42 12.50 15.67
N ALA A 262 -9.08 12.34 14.52
CA ALA A 262 -9.15 13.37 13.50
C ALA A 262 -9.88 14.62 14.01
N LEU A 263 -10.98 14.46 14.76
CA LEU A 263 -11.65 15.57 15.44
C LEU A 263 -10.72 16.31 16.41
N GLU A 264 -9.97 15.58 17.23
CA GLU A 264 -9.05 16.17 18.22
C GLU A 264 -7.88 16.90 17.55
N MET A 265 -7.29 16.32 16.50
CA MET A 265 -6.15 16.91 15.80
C MET A 265 -6.56 18.06 14.88
N GLY A 266 -7.67 17.91 14.16
CA GLY A 266 -8.22 18.96 13.30
C GLY A 266 -8.65 20.20 14.08
N ALA A 267 -9.02 20.06 15.36
CA ALA A 267 -9.30 21.19 16.25
C ALA A 267 -8.04 21.92 16.73
N ARG A 268 -6.87 21.28 16.68
CA ARG A 268 -5.57 21.84 17.13
C ARG A 268 -4.75 22.46 16.02
N ALA A 269 -5.03 22.13 14.76
CA ALA A 269 -4.36 22.75 13.63
C ALA A 269 -4.75 24.25 13.58
N PRO A 270 -3.79 25.20 13.57
CA PRO A 270 -4.14 26.58 13.28
C PRO A 270 -4.82 26.61 11.91
N ALA A 271 -5.84 27.44 11.76
CA ALA A 271 -6.44 27.73 10.46
C ALA A 271 -5.37 28.37 9.56
N SER A 272 -4.55 27.57 8.88
CA SER A 272 -3.54 28.10 7.98
C SER A 272 -4.20 28.43 6.64
N ALA A 273 -4.40 29.74 6.47
CA ALA A 273 -4.52 30.50 5.24
C ALA A 273 -4.93 29.71 3.98
N ALA A 274 -6.21 29.83 3.63
CA ALA A 274 -6.59 29.79 2.24
C ALA A 274 -5.91 30.98 1.52
N GLU A 275 -4.93 30.67 0.67
CA GLU A 275 -4.54 31.47 -0.50
C GLU A 275 -4.52 30.56 -1.73
#